data_AF-K1VC77-F1
#
_entry.id   AF-K1VC77-F1
#
_cell.length_a   1.000
_cell.length_b   1.000
_cell.length_c   1.000
_cell.angle_alpha   90.00
_cell.angle_beta   90.00
_cell.angle_gamma   90.00
#
_symmetry.space_group_name_H-M   'P 1'
#
loop_
_entity.id
_entity.type
_entity.pdbx_description
1 polymer ?
#
loop_
_entity_poly.entity_id
_entity_poly.type
_entity_poly.pdbx_seq_one_letter_code
_entity_poly.pdbx_strand_id
1 'polypeptide(L)'
;MTNDFKSKQSSGARPPRLSPEEYAAKKKAEKEAIYQLLDNTASEVVQSPEKFKAYLDVQSRMDRYTANNALLMYKQFPQASQIKEFDDWAAEGVKVNKGSKTFIILDPYEYTKKDGTIGIDFNLKRVLDVSQTNGKRPAAPTANRDPRKLVAVMID
;
A
#
# COMPACT_ATOMS: atom_id res chain seq x y z
N MET A 1 -45.69 -23.71 11.68
CA MET A 1 -45.37 -23.44 10.26
C MET A 1 -43.98 -22.83 10.22
N THR A 2 -42.95 -23.64 9.99
CA THR A 2 -41.55 -23.19 9.87
C THR A 2 -41.20 -23.12 8.39
N ASN A 3 -40.82 -21.94 7.91
CA ASN A 3 -40.48 -21.69 6.52
C ASN A 3 -39.11 -22.31 6.18
N ASP A 4 -39.12 -23.26 5.25
CA ASP A 4 -37.93 -23.84 4.60
C ASP A 4 -37.21 -22.79 3.74
N PHE A 5 -36.13 -22.20 4.26
CA PHE A 5 -35.15 -21.46 3.45
C PHE A 5 -34.12 -22.44 2.87
N LYS A 6 -34.34 -22.91 1.63
CA LYS A 6 -33.29 -23.57 0.84
C LYS A 6 -32.45 -22.52 0.13
N SER A 7 -31.22 -22.30 0.59
CA SER A 7 -30.24 -21.49 -0.14
C SER A 7 -29.84 -22.21 -1.44
N LYS A 8 -30.17 -21.63 -2.60
CA LYS A 8 -29.59 -22.02 -3.88
C LYS A 8 -28.08 -21.81 -3.81
N GLN A 9 -27.30 -22.89 -3.78
CA GLN A 9 -25.87 -22.85 -4.10
C GLN A 9 -25.73 -22.31 -5.53
N SER A 10 -25.18 -21.10 -5.67
CA SER A 10 -24.73 -20.63 -6.98
C SER A 10 -23.50 -21.44 -7.36
N SER A 11 -23.68 -22.39 -8.28
CA SER A 11 -22.61 -23.02 -9.02
C SER A 11 -21.99 -22.01 -10.00
N GLY A 12 -21.33 -20.99 -9.47
CA GLY A 12 -20.41 -20.17 -10.25
C GLY A 12 -19.13 -20.99 -10.45
N ALA A 13 -18.84 -21.38 -11.68
CA ALA A 13 -17.61 -22.07 -12.03
C ALA A 13 -16.43 -21.33 -11.40
N ARG A 14 -15.67 -22.02 -10.54
CA ARG A 14 -14.40 -21.50 -10.01
C ARG A 14 -13.53 -21.22 -11.24
N PRO A 15 -12.98 -20.00 -11.42
CA PRO A 15 -12.12 -19.72 -12.56
C PRO A 15 -11.00 -20.78 -12.60
N PRO A 16 -10.59 -21.22 -13.81
CA PRO A 16 -9.55 -22.24 -13.94
C PRO A 16 -8.31 -21.81 -13.15
N ARG A 17 -7.77 -22.73 -12.36
CA ARG A 17 -6.53 -22.51 -11.62
C ARG A 17 -5.41 -22.37 -12.66
N LEU A 18 -4.71 -21.23 -12.66
CA LEU A 18 -3.55 -21.00 -13.51
C LEU A 18 -2.52 -22.12 -13.31
N SER A 19 -1.82 -22.49 -14.38
CA SER A 19 -0.65 -23.36 -14.25
C SER A 19 0.43 -22.67 -13.39
N PRO A 20 1.37 -23.41 -12.78
CA PRO A 20 2.47 -22.81 -12.02
C PRO A 20 3.28 -21.80 -12.84
N GLU A 21 3.49 -22.07 -14.13
CA GLU A 21 4.21 -21.19 -15.05
C GLU A 21 3.43 -19.91 -15.36
N GLU A 22 2.13 -20.03 -15.65
CA GLU A 22 1.26 -18.88 -15.86
C GLU A 22 1.16 -18.00 -14.61
N TYR A 23 1.12 -18.61 -13.43
CA TYR A 23 1.12 -17.90 -12.16
C TYR A 23 2.43 -17.13 -11.95
N ALA A 24 3.57 -17.76 -12.21
CA ALA A 24 4.88 -17.11 -12.12
C ALA A 24 5.00 -15.95 -13.12
N ALA A 25 4.59 -16.16 -14.38
CA ALA A 25 4.58 -15.12 -15.40
C ALA A 25 3.68 -13.94 -15.01
N LYS A 26 2.48 -14.22 -14.50
CA LYS A 26 1.56 -13.18 -14.01
C LYS A 26 2.14 -12.38 -12.85
N LYS A 27 2.79 -13.04 -11.89
CA LYS A 27 3.44 -12.36 -10.75
C LYS A 27 4.62 -11.51 -11.19
N LYS A 28 5.42 -11.99 -12.15
CA LYS A 28 6.50 -11.22 -12.76
C LYS A 28 5.98 -9.98 -13.48
N ALA A 29 4.96 -10.14 -14.33
CA ALA A 29 4.35 -9.03 -15.06
C ALA A 29 3.69 -8.00 -14.13
N GLU A 30 3.03 -8.44 -13.06
CA GLU A 30 2.46 -7.54 -12.05
C GLU A 30 3.56 -6.71 -11.38
N LYS A 31 4.68 -7.33 -11.01
CA LYS A 31 5.82 -6.65 -10.39
C LYS A 31 6.48 -5.64 -11.32
N GLU A 32 6.69 -6.03 -12.58
CA GLU A 32 7.23 -5.15 -13.61
C GLU A 32 6.33 -3.93 -13.85
N ALA A 33 5.01 -4.12 -13.89
CA ALA A 33 4.06 -3.02 -14.02
C ALA A 33 4.12 -2.04 -12.82
N ILE A 34 4.35 -2.54 -11.60
CA ILE A 34 4.50 -1.68 -10.42
C ILE A 34 5.82 -0.90 -10.45
N TYR A 35 6.91 -1.50 -10.92
CA TYR A 35 8.16 -0.75 -11.13
C TYR A 35 8.03 0.30 -12.22
N GLN A 36 7.37 -0.01 -13.33
CA GLN A 36 7.10 0.98 -14.36
C GLN A 36 6.22 2.13 -13.84
N LEU A 37 5.21 1.82 -13.00
CA LEU A 37 4.39 2.85 -12.35
C LEU A 37 5.23 3.76 -11.45
N LEU A 38 6.18 3.19 -10.71
CA LEU A 38 7.12 3.94 -9.87
C LEU A 38 7.96 4.90 -10.71
N ASP A 39 8.63 4.41 -11.74
CA ASP A 39 9.52 5.22 -12.59
C ASP A 39 8.76 6.36 -13.28
N ASN A 40 7.56 6.06 -13.79
CA ASN A 40 6.70 7.06 -14.41
C ASN A 40 6.25 8.11 -13.38
N THR A 41 5.83 7.67 -12.19
CA THR A 41 5.37 8.58 -11.12
C THR A 41 6.51 9.46 -10.63
N ALA A 42 7.71 8.92 -10.45
CA ALA A 42 8.90 9.68 -10.07
C ALA A 42 9.20 10.76 -11.12
N SER A 43 9.21 10.40 -12.40
CA SER A 43 9.41 11.33 -13.52
C SER A 43 8.35 12.44 -13.56
N GLU A 44 7.07 12.10 -13.37
CA GLU A 44 5.98 13.07 -13.30
C GLU A 44 6.11 14.04 -12.12
N VAL A 45 6.54 13.53 -10.96
CA VAL A 45 6.62 14.27 -9.70
C VAL A 45 7.78 15.25 -9.70
N VAL A 46 8.95 14.88 -10.22
CA VAL A 46 10.13 15.77 -10.25
C VAL A 46 10.01 16.91 -11.26
N GLN A 47 9.16 16.76 -12.28
CA GLN A 47 8.97 17.77 -13.34
C GLN A 47 7.96 18.86 -12.98
N SER A 48 7.28 18.75 -11.83
CA SER A 48 6.24 19.71 -11.42
C SER A 48 6.39 20.05 -9.94
N PRO A 49 6.65 21.33 -9.59
CA PRO A 49 6.73 21.76 -8.20
C PRO A 49 5.47 21.45 -7.39
N GLU A 50 4.30 21.53 -8.01
CA GLU A 50 3.01 21.20 -7.39
C GLU A 50 2.91 19.70 -7.06
N LYS A 51 3.23 18.83 -8.04
CA LYS A 51 3.22 17.38 -7.81
C LYS A 51 4.28 16.95 -6.82
N PHE A 52 5.46 17.59 -6.87
CA PHE A 52 6.53 17.38 -5.90
C PHE A 52 6.06 17.70 -4.48
N LYS A 53 5.41 18.85 -4.29
CA LYS A 53 4.80 19.21 -3.01
C LYS A 53 3.75 18.20 -2.56
N ALA A 54 2.86 17.76 -3.45
CA ALA A 54 1.84 16.78 -3.11
C ALA A 54 2.42 15.41 -2.73
N TYR A 55 3.50 14.97 -3.39
CA TYR A 55 4.28 13.80 -2.97
C TYR A 55 4.89 13.99 -1.57
N LEU A 56 5.53 15.14 -1.32
CA LEU A 56 6.10 15.44 0.00
C LEU A 56 5.03 15.47 1.09
N ASP A 57 3.83 15.95 0.79
CA ASP A 57 2.70 15.90 1.72
C ASP A 57 2.36 14.45 2.10
N VAL A 58 2.35 13.52 1.14
CA VAL A 58 2.17 12.07 1.41
C VAL A 58 3.32 11.53 2.24
N GLN A 59 4.57 11.76 1.82
CA GLN A 59 5.77 11.29 2.52
C GLN A 59 5.80 11.77 3.97
N SER A 60 5.37 13.00 4.23
CA SER A 60 5.32 13.56 5.59
C SER A 60 4.30 12.87 6.51
N ARG A 61 3.21 12.34 5.96
CA ARG A 61 2.21 11.55 6.72
C ARG A 61 2.62 10.10 6.89
N MET A 62 3.39 9.58 5.93
CA MET A 62 3.79 8.18 5.82
C MET A 62 5.29 8.01 6.08
N ASP A 63 5.82 8.72 7.08
CA ASP A 63 7.24 8.84 7.40
C ASP A 63 7.96 7.52 7.71
N ARG A 64 7.22 6.50 8.14
CA ARG A 64 7.71 5.13 8.38
C ARG A 64 7.85 4.29 7.11
N TYR A 65 7.42 4.80 5.96
CA TYR A 65 7.48 4.09 4.69
C TYR A 65 8.59 4.66 3.81
N THR A 66 9.11 3.83 2.92
CA THR A 66 10.13 4.22 1.94
C THR A 66 9.58 5.25 0.97
N ALA A 67 10.47 6.06 0.37
CA ALA A 67 10.11 7.01 -0.69
C ALA A 67 9.32 6.34 -1.85
N ASN A 68 9.72 5.12 -2.24
CA ASN A 68 9.00 4.35 -3.25
C ASN A 68 7.56 4.04 -2.81
N ASN A 69 7.36 3.61 -1.56
CA ASN A 69 6.02 3.35 -1.05
C ASN A 69 5.19 4.64 -0.94
N ALA A 70 5.78 5.77 -0.61
CA ALA A 70 5.06 7.05 -0.67
C ALA A 70 4.72 7.49 -2.10
N LEU A 71 5.58 7.25 -3.09
CA LEU A 71 5.25 7.48 -4.50
C LEU A 71 4.08 6.60 -4.95
N LEU A 72 4.09 5.32 -4.57
CA LEU A 72 2.99 4.39 -4.83
C LEU A 72 1.69 4.86 -4.17
N MET A 73 1.75 5.33 -2.92
CA MET A 73 0.58 5.89 -2.23
C MET A 73 0.12 7.20 -2.86
N TYR A 74 1.02 8.10 -3.22
CA TYR A 74 0.70 9.33 -3.93
C TYR A 74 -0.08 9.05 -5.23
N LYS A 75 0.35 8.05 -6.02
CA LYS A 75 -0.31 7.72 -7.29
C LYS A 75 -1.63 6.99 -7.11
N GLN A 76 -1.74 6.10 -6.12
CA GLN A 76 -2.90 5.21 -5.97
C GLN A 76 -3.93 5.72 -4.96
N PHE A 77 -3.49 6.34 -3.86
CA PHE A 77 -4.32 6.81 -2.76
C PHE A 77 -3.66 7.99 -2.01
N PRO A 78 -3.63 9.21 -2.58
CA PRO A 78 -2.88 10.36 -2.03
C PRO A 78 -3.25 10.74 -0.59
N GLN A 79 -4.46 10.41 -0.15
CA GLN A 79 -4.95 10.66 1.20
C GLN A 79 -4.56 9.57 2.22
N ALA A 80 -3.63 8.66 1.86
CA ALA A 80 -3.11 7.63 2.76
C ALA A 80 -2.56 8.24 4.07
N SER A 81 -2.79 7.49 5.16
CA SER A 81 -2.51 7.91 6.54
C SER A 81 -2.19 6.75 7.47
N GLN A 82 -2.90 5.62 7.35
CA GLN A 82 -2.61 4.42 8.10
C GLN A 82 -3.09 3.23 7.29
N ILE A 83 -2.16 2.37 6.90
CA ILE A 83 -2.40 1.33 5.90
C ILE A 83 -2.09 -0.03 6.50
N LYS A 84 -2.93 -1.02 6.20
CA LYS A 84 -2.72 -2.43 6.57
C LYS A 84 -3.36 -3.36 5.53
N GLU A 85 -2.99 -4.62 5.58
CA GLU A 85 -3.69 -5.65 4.79
C GLU A 85 -5.09 -5.90 5.37
N PHE A 86 -5.95 -6.53 4.58
CA PHE A 86 -7.33 -6.82 5.01
C PHE A 86 -7.37 -7.66 6.30
N ASP A 87 -6.51 -8.69 6.38
CA ASP A 87 -6.49 -9.62 7.50
C ASP A 87 -5.99 -8.96 8.79
N ASP A 88 -5.09 -8.00 8.69
CA ASP A 88 -4.61 -7.22 9.85
C ASP A 88 -5.73 -6.34 10.44
N TRP A 89 -6.53 -5.70 9.58
CA TRP A 89 -7.71 -4.96 10.05
C TRP A 89 -8.73 -5.89 10.71
N ALA A 90 -8.97 -7.06 10.11
CA ALA A 90 -9.90 -8.05 10.65
C ALA A 90 -9.43 -8.59 12.01
N ALA A 91 -8.12 -8.83 12.20
CA ALA A 91 -7.52 -9.24 13.46
C ALA A 91 -7.71 -8.20 14.58
N GLU A 92 -7.80 -6.92 14.21
CA GLU A 92 -8.08 -5.81 15.14
C GLU A 92 -9.58 -5.56 15.38
N GLY A 93 -10.46 -6.40 14.82
CA GLY A 93 -11.91 -6.21 14.90
C GLY A 93 -12.42 -5.02 14.08
N VAL A 94 -11.58 -4.45 13.22
CA VAL A 94 -11.90 -3.34 12.32
C VAL A 94 -12.47 -3.88 11.02
N LYS A 95 -13.63 -3.38 10.61
CA LYS A 95 -14.33 -3.81 9.39
C LYS A 95 -14.01 -2.89 8.23
N VAL A 96 -13.57 -3.47 7.12
CA VAL A 96 -13.39 -2.75 5.84
C VAL A 96 -14.76 -2.45 5.23
N ASN A 97 -14.93 -1.22 4.74
CA ASN A 97 -16.16 -0.77 4.12
C ASN A 97 -16.42 -1.51 2.81
N LYS A 98 -17.68 -1.86 2.53
CA LYS A 98 -18.06 -2.54 1.30
C LYS A 98 -17.70 -1.69 0.07
N GLY A 99 -17.02 -2.31 -0.91
CA GLY A 99 -16.60 -1.64 -2.13
C GLY A 99 -15.25 -0.93 -2.05
N SER A 100 -14.54 -1.04 -0.93
CA SER A 100 -13.18 -0.50 -0.79
C SER A 100 -12.22 -1.16 -1.79
N LYS A 101 -11.33 -0.36 -2.38
CA LYS A 101 -10.30 -0.82 -3.32
C LYS A 101 -8.94 -0.80 -2.63
N THR A 102 -8.20 -1.88 -2.75
CA THR A 102 -6.82 -1.96 -2.25
C THR A 102 -5.86 -1.23 -3.18
N PHE A 103 -4.73 -0.80 -2.65
CA PHE A 103 -3.57 -0.35 -3.42
C PHE A 103 -2.32 -1.15 -3.03
N ILE A 104 -1.27 -1.05 -3.83
CA ILE A 104 -0.06 -1.86 -3.67
C ILE A 104 1.04 -1.08 -2.96
N ILE A 105 1.73 -1.74 -2.04
CA ILE A 105 3.02 -1.33 -1.49
C ILE A 105 4.07 -2.43 -1.69
N LEU A 106 5.34 -2.05 -1.65
CA LEU A 106 6.48 -2.95 -1.67
C LEU A 106 6.88 -3.32 -0.24
N ASP A 107 7.00 -4.61 0.03
CA ASP A 107 7.45 -5.14 1.31
C ASP A 107 8.73 -5.97 1.11
N PRO A 108 9.87 -5.54 1.68
CA PRO A 108 11.13 -6.24 1.50
C PRO A 108 11.12 -7.59 2.22
N TYR A 109 11.71 -8.60 1.61
CA TYR A 109 12.00 -9.87 2.26
C TYR A 109 13.40 -10.35 1.85
N GLU A 110 14.04 -11.04 2.78
CA GLU A 110 15.34 -11.64 2.56
C GLU A 110 15.20 -13.05 1.99
N TYR A 111 16.13 -13.43 1.11
CA TYR A 111 16.24 -14.79 0.59
C TYR A 111 17.71 -15.19 0.43
N THR A 112 17.98 -16.49 0.49
CA THR A 112 19.32 -17.02 0.27
C THR A 112 19.56 -17.24 -1.23
N LYS A 113 20.59 -16.60 -1.77
CA LYS A 113 21.03 -16.80 -3.15
C LYS A 113 21.75 -18.14 -3.31
N LYS A 114 21.96 -18.56 -4.56
CA LYS A 114 22.67 -19.82 -4.88
C LYS A 114 24.11 -19.89 -4.34
N ASP A 115 24.75 -18.74 -4.17
CA ASP A 115 26.12 -18.61 -3.64
C ASP A 115 26.16 -18.55 -2.09
N GLY A 116 25.01 -18.71 -1.42
CA GLY A 116 24.89 -18.65 0.05
C GLY A 116 24.77 -17.23 0.62
N THR A 117 24.86 -16.18 -0.20
CA THR A 117 24.69 -14.80 0.27
C THR A 117 23.22 -14.42 0.42
N ILE A 118 22.92 -13.42 1.26
CA ILE A 118 21.57 -12.89 1.42
C ILE A 118 21.27 -11.91 0.29
N GLY A 119 20.11 -12.08 -0.36
CA GLY A 119 19.51 -11.11 -1.26
C GLY A 119 18.27 -10.49 -0.64
N ILE A 120 17.94 -9.27 -1.06
CA ILE A 120 16.67 -8.63 -0.74
C ILE A 120 15.82 -8.64 -2.01
N ASP A 121 14.58 -9.04 -1.88
CA ASP A 121 13.57 -8.89 -2.90
C ASP A 121 12.29 -8.28 -2.31
N PHE A 122 11.31 -7.96 -3.15
CA PHE A 122 10.09 -7.27 -2.72
C PHE A 122 8.83 -8.07 -3.06
N ASN A 123 7.99 -8.25 -2.05
CA ASN A 123 6.62 -8.69 -2.20
C ASN A 123 5.71 -7.51 -2.52
N LEU A 124 4.67 -7.77 -3.31
CA LEU A 124 3.60 -6.81 -3.54
C LEU A 124 2.49 -7.08 -2.54
N LYS A 125 2.34 -6.20 -1.55
CA LYS A 125 1.25 -6.28 -0.57
C LYS A 125 0.08 -5.42 -1.00
N ARG A 126 -1.14 -5.94 -0.82
CA ARG A 126 -2.39 -5.22 -1.09
C ARG A 126 -2.94 -4.69 0.22
N VAL A 127 -2.98 -3.37 0.33
CA VAL A 127 -3.34 -2.68 1.56
C VAL A 127 -4.56 -1.77 1.37
N LEU A 128 -5.16 -1.40 2.49
CA LEU A 128 -6.28 -0.48 2.63
C LEU A 128 -5.92 0.59 3.65
N ASP A 129 -6.34 1.83 3.39
CA ASP A 129 -6.22 2.91 4.38
C ASP A 129 -7.34 2.83 5.43
N VAL A 130 -7.06 3.31 6.64
CA VAL A 130 -8.03 3.41 7.74
C VAL A 130 -9.32 4.13 7.34
N SER A 131 -9.26 5.12 6.42
CA SER A 131 -10.44 5.82 5.92
C SER A 131 -11.41 4.91 5.12
N GLN A 132 -10.95 3.72 4.74
CA GLN A 132 -11.72 2.69 4.05
C GLN A 132 -12.31 1.66 5.02
N THR A 133 -12.26 1.95 6.33
CA THR A 133 -12.74 1.06 7.38
C THR A 133 -13.72 1.80 8.30
N ASN A 134 -14.28 1.10 9.28
CA ASN A 134 -14.99 1.69 10.41
C ASN A 134 -14.07 2.08 11.58
N GLY A 135 -12.75 1.93 11.41
CA GLY A 135 -11.74 2.33 12.38
C GLY A 135 -11.59 3.84 12.48
N LYS A 136 -11.10 4.32 13.61
CA LYS A 136 -10.81 5.76 13.79
C LYS A 136 -9.42 6.08 13.25
N ARG A 137 -9.34 7.10 12.40
CA ARG A 137 -8.06 7.67 11.99
C ARG A 137 -7.35 8.27 13.22
N PRO A 138 -6.12 7.84 13.56
CA PRO A 138 -5.34 8.53 14.58
C PRO A 138 -5.03 9.95 14.10
N ALA A 139 -5.01 10.92 15.02
CA ALA A 139 -4.66 12.29 14.68
C ALA A 139 -3.29 12.32 13.99
N ALA A 140 -3.15 13.10 12.92
CA ALA A 140 -1.86 13.27 12.25
C ALA A 140 -0.83 13.73 13.31
N PRO A 141 0.40 13.19 13.31
CA PRO A 141 1.45 13.67 14.19
C PRO A 141 1.62 15.17 13.94
N THR A 142 1.28 16.00 14.93
CA THR A 142 1.55 17.43 14.84
C THR A 142 3.05 17.61 15.00
N ALA A 143 3.75 17.94 13.90
CA ALA A 143 5.11 18.44 14.01
C ALA A 143 5.09 19.62 14.99
N ASN A 144 5.88 19.54 16.07
CA ASN A 144 5.99 20.64 17.01
C ASN A 144 6.71 21.80 16.29
N ARG A 145 5.94 22.76 15.80
CA ARG A 145 6.42 23.95 15.07
C ARG A 145 6.90 25.06 16.01
N ASP A 146 7.42 24.70 17.20
CA ASP A 146 8.07 25.68 18.07
C ASP A 146 9.17 26.41 17.29
N PRO A 147 9.03 27.73 17.05
CA PRO A 147 9.98 28.50 16.26
C PRO A 147 11.41 28.38 16.77
N ARG A 148 11.61 28.22 18.09
CA ARG A 148 12.95 28.09 18.69
C ARG A 148 13.64 26.79 18.28
N LYS A 149 12.87 25.70 18.17
CA LYS A 149 13.38 24.39 17.71
C LYS A 149 13.63 24.38 16.21
N LEU A 150 12.82 25.09 15.42
CA LEU A 150 13.03 25.21 13.98
C LEU A 150 14.28 26.05 13.65
N VAL A 151 14.51 27.16 14.36
CA VAL A 151 15.69 28.00 14.19
C VAL A 151 16.97 27.25 14.57
N ALA A 152 16.95 26.45 15.64
CA ALA A 152 18.11 25.64 16.04
C ALA A 152 18.53 24.61 14.96
N VAL A 153 17.58 24.07 14.19
CA VAL A 153 17.85 23.09 13.12
C VAL A 153 18.30 23.76 11.81
N MET A 154 18.07 25.07 11.64
CA MET A 154 18.44 25.83 10.44
C MET A 154 19.78 26.58 10.55
N ILE A 155 20.41 26.60 11.73
CA ILE A 155 21.66 27.34 12.00
C ILE A 155 22.90 26.42 12.07
N ASP A 156 22.73 25.09 12.01
CA ASP A 156 23.81 24.12 11.75
C ASP A 156 23.98 23.86 10.24
#